data_AF-A0A519UEY7-F1
#
_entry.id   AF-A0A519UEY7-F1
#
_cell.length_a   1.000
_cell.length_b   1.000
_cell.length_c   1.000
_cell.angle_alpha   90.00
_cell.angle_beta   90.00
_cell.angle_gamma   90.00
#
_symmetry.space_group_name_H-M   'P 1'
#
loop_
_entity.id
_entity.type
_entity.pdbx_description
1 polymer ?
#
loop_
_entity_poly.entity_id
_entity_poly.type
_entity_poly.pdbx_seq_one_letter_code
_entity_poly.pdbx_strand_id
1 'polypeptide(L)'
;MMWFYQFFLVKRSLKARYAGLLAGLLLLLGAGPAWATHIVGGELDLQYVQGDTYQLSMNLYFDAINGSPGALDADLTAGIFDKATNRLVATLVLPLTTNVFVNYSNPACAVGSLSTRQ
;
A
#
# COMPACT_ATOMS: atom_id res chain seq x y z
N MET A 1 9.78 -59.58 30.47
CA MET A 1 8.54 -58.92 29.97
C MET A 1 8.21 -57.76 30.89
N MET A 2 8.78 -56.58 30.66
CA MET A 2 8.33 -55.29 31.23
C MET A 2 9.24 -54.19 30.69
N TRP A 3 8.80 -53.54 29.62
CA TRP A 3 9.22 -52.18 29.27
C TRP A 3 7.97 -51.33 29.42
N PHE A 4 7.97 -50.39 30.37
CA PHE A 4 6.95 -49.35 30.46
C PHE A 4 7.64 -47.99 30.29
N TYR A 5 7.16 -47.31 29.25
CA TYR A 5 7.28 -45.91 28.91
C TYR A 5 7.43 -44.96 30.11
N GLN A 6 8.35 -44.00 30.00
CA GLN A 6 8.27 -42.75 30.77
C GLN A 6 8.89 -41.60 29.97
N PHE A 7 8.00 -40.71 29.51
CA PHE A 7 8.22 -39.27 29.35
C PHE A 7 9.23 -38.76 28.32
N PHE A 8 8.72 -38.52 27.10
CA PHE A 8 9.20 -37.48 26.19
C PHE A 8 8.90 -36.08 26.78
N LEU A 9 9.59 -35.72 27.87
CA LEU A 9 9.79 -34.32 28.24
C LEU A 9 10.92 -33.81 27.34
N VAL A 10 10.55 -33.04 26.30
CA VAL A 10 11.49 -32.36 25.41
C VAL A 10 12.38 -31.42 26.24
N LYS A 11 13.50 -31.93 26.75
CA LYS A 11 14.58 -31.12 27.35
C LYS A 11 15.23 -30.32 26.22
N ARG A 12 14.66 -29.16 25.88
CA ARG A 12 15.33 -28.19 25.01
C ARG A 12 16.64 -27.77 25.68
N SER A 13 17.77 -28.17 25.11
CA SER A 13 19.11 -27.81 25.54
C SER A 13 19.24 -26.30 25.72
N LEU A 14 19.75 -25.85 26.87
CA LEU A 14 19.96 -24.43 27.18
C LEU A 14 20.85 -23.76 26.12
N LYS A 15 21.83 -24.49 25.58
CA LYS A 15 22.71 -24.02 24.49
C LYS A 15 21.95 -23.77 23.18
N ALA A 16 20.97 -24.61 22.87
CA ALA A 16 20.10 -24.41 21.70
C ALA A 16 19.19 -23.18 21.87
N ARG A 17 18.80 -22.85 23.12
CA ARG A 17 18.04 -21.62 23.43
C ARG A 17 18.89 -20.37 23.23
N TYR A 18 20.13 -20.35 23.70
CA TYR A 18 21.03 -19.20 23.50
C TYR A 18 21.46 -19.02 22.05
N ALA A 19 21.70 -20.12 21.31
CA ALA A 19 22.02 -20.05 19.89
C ALA A 19 20.86 -19.45 19.07
N GLY A 20 19.61 -19.83 19.39
CA GLY A 20 18.44 -19.24 18.76
C GLY A 20 18.27 -17.74 19.07
N LEU A 21 18.56 -17.33 20.30
CA LEU A 21 18.53 -15.91 20.69
C LEU A 21 19.61 -15.09 20.00
N LEU A 22 20.84 -15.61 19.91
CA LEU A 22 21.94 -14.97 19.20
C LEU A 22 21.64 -14.84 17.70
N ALA A 23 21.13 -15.89 17.07
CA ALA A 23 20.73 -15.85 15.66
C ALA A 23 19.61 -14.84 15.41
N GLY A 24 18.61 -14.78 16.30
CA GLY A 24 17.54 -13.77 16.25
C GLY A 24 18.05 -12.34 16.42
N LEU A 25 18.99 -12.11 17.34
CA LEU A 25 19.61 -10.81 17.54
C LEU A 25 20.45 -10.37 16.34
N LEU A 26 21.22 -11.29 15.75
CA LEU A 26 22.00 -11.04 14.53
C LEU A 26 21.11 -10.69 13.32
N LEU A 27 19.95 -11.35 13.18
CA LEU A 27 18.95 -11.01 12.16
C LEU A 27 18.35 -9.62 12.35
N LEU A 28 18.07 -9.22 13.59
CA LEU A 28 17.54 -7.88 13.90
C LEU A 28 18.58 -6.78 13.65
N LEU A 29 19.86 -7.05 13.92
CA LEU A 29 20.96 -6.12 13.65
C LEU A 29 21.27 -5.99 12.16
N GLY A 30 20.89 -6.96 11.33
CA GLY A 30 21.07 -6.95 9.89
C GLY A 30 19.89 -6.37 9.09
N ALA A 31 18.79 -5.99 9.74
CA ALA A 31 17.62 -5.43 9.06
C ALA A 31 17.90 -3.97 8.64
N GLY A 32 18.01 -3.72 7.33
CA GLY A 32 18.12 -2.38 6.76
C GLY A 32 16.78 -1.62 6.76
N PRO A 33 16.79 -0.29 6.57
CA PRO A 33 15.57 0.50 6.48
C PRO A 33 14.76 0.08 5.25
N ALA A 34 13.46 -0.18 5.44
CA ALA A 34 12.52 -0.34 4.35
C ALA A 34 11.92 1.04 4.01
N TRP A 35 12.06 1.46 2.75
CA TRP A 35 11.43 2.69 2.25
C TRP A 35 10.22 2.33 1.39
N ALA A 36 9.04 2.73 1.83
CA ALA A 36 7.83 2.71 1.03
C ALA A 36 7.51 4.13 0.61
N THR A 37 7.35 4.37 -0.69
CA THR A 37 6.87 5.64 -1.27
C THR A 37 5.37 5.57 -1.57
N HIS A 38 4.63 4.72 -0.85
CA HIS A 38 3.38 4.14 -1.33
C HIS A 38 2.12 4.93 -0.97
N ILE A 39 1.36 5.21 -2.03
CA ILE A 39 0.06 5.86 -2.19
C ILE A 39 -0.05 7.24 -1.57
N VAL A 40 0.13 8.21 -2.45
CA VAL A 40 -0.39 9.55 -2.29
C VAL A 40 -1.90 9.47 -2.56
N GLY A 41 -2.70 10.01 -1.63
CA GLY A 41 -4.16 10.00 -1.78
C GLY A 41 -4.63 10.70 -3.04
N GLY A 42 -5.87 10.43 -3.41
CA GLY A 42 -6.54 11.08 -4.53
C GLY A 42 -7.99 11.35 -4.21
N GLU A 43 -8.70 11.92 -5.17
CA GLU A 43 -10.13 12.15 -5.10
C GLU A 43 -10.81 11.27 -6.15
N LEU A 44 -11.60 10.31 -5.67
CA LEU A 44 -12.47 9.48 -6.51
C LEU A 44 -13.85 10.10 -6.51
N ASP A 45 -14.33 10.52 -7.68
CA ASP A 45 -15.61 11.18 -7.87
C ASP A 45 -16.53 10.36 -8.79
N LEU A 46 -17.82 10.36 -8.48
CA LEU A 46 -18.85 9.73 -9.29
C LEU A 46 -19.99 10.72 -9.53
N GLN A 47 -20.05 11.26 -10.74
CA GLN A 47 -21.03 12.25 -11.12
C GLN A 47 -22.17 11.63 -11.93
N TYR A 48 -23.41 11.97 -11.58
CA TYR A 48 -24.58 11.66 -12.40
C TYR A 48 -24.56 12.50 -13.68
N VAL A 49 -24.79 11.86 -14.84
CA VAL A 49 -24.87 12.55 -16.13
C VAL A 49 -26.32 12.59 -16.62
N GLN A 50 -26.92 11.43 -16.90
CA GLN A 50 -28.33 11.30 -17.30
C GLN A 50 -28.79 9.83 -17.27
N GLY A 51 -30.08 9.58 -17.01
CA GLY A 51 -30.64 8.22 -17.00
C GLY A 51 -29.83 7.27 -16.08
N ASP A 52 -29.30 6.20 -16.65
CA ASP A 52 -28.41 5.25 -15.95
C ASP A 52 -26.92 5.51 -16.23
N THR A 53 -26.57 6.68 -16.77
CA THR A 53 -25.20 7.07 -17.13
C THR A 53 -24.56 7.90 -16.02
N TYR A 54 -23.41 7.44 -15.56
CA TYR A 54 -22.57 8.08 -14.55
C TYR A 54 -21.14 8.20 -15.06
N GLN A 55 -20.44 9.25 -14.64
CA GLN A 55 -19.03 9.46 -14.90
C GLN A 55 -18.23 9.20 -13.64
N LEU A 56 -17.33 8.21 -13.70
CA LEU A 56 -16.35 7.94 -12.65
C LEU A 56 -15.03 8.63 -13.02
N SER A 57 -14.50 9.44 -12.11
CA SER A 57 -13.23 10.17 -12.28
C SER A 57 -12.32 9.94 -11.09
N MET A 58 -11.00 9.92 -11.32
CA MET A 58 -9.98 9.81 -10.27
C MET A 58 -8.92 10.89 -10.49
N ASN A 59 -8.78 11.79 -9.52
CA ASN A 59 -7.66 12.73 -9.47
C ASN A 59 -6.59 12.17 -8.51
N LEU A 60 -5.44 11.78 -9.05
CA LEU A 60 -4.32 11.28 -8.26
C LEU A 60 -3.30 12.39 -8.03
N TYR A 61 -2.97 12.70 -6.79
CA TYR A 61 -1.93 13.69 -6.50
C TYR A 61 -0.58 13.00 -6.38
N PHE A 62 0.45 13.40 -7.12
CA PHE A 62 1.78 12.77 -7.05
C PHE A 62 2.85 13.78 -6.59
N ASP A 63 3.70 13.39 -5.62
CA ASP A 63 4.83 14.21 -5.17
C ASP A 63 5.95 14.21 -6.21
N ALA A 64 6.21 15.37 -6.82
CA ALA A 64 7.22 15.52 -7.86
C ALA A 64 8.67 15.60 -7.35
N ILE A 65 8.88 15.80 -6.03
CA ILE A 65 10.20 15.94 -5.41
C ILE A 65 10.63 14.61 -4.78
N ASN A 66 9.75 13.99 -3.98
CA ASN A 66 10.08 12.79 -3.21
C ASN A 66 9.44 11.51 -3.77
N GLY A 67 8.50 11.64 -4.72
CA GLY A 67 7.83 10.49 -5.32
C GLY A 67 8.78 9.67 -6.18
N SER A 68 8.71 8.34 -6.05
CA SER A 68 9.42 7.44 -6.94
C SER A 68 8.77 7.49 -8.33
N PRO A 69 9.51 7.78 -9.41
CA PRO A 69 8.92 7.84 -10.75
C PRO A 69 8.24 6.55 -11.20
N GLY A 70 8.72 5.40 -10.72
CA GLY A 70 8.10 4.09 -11.00
C GLY A 70 6.84 3.79 -10.17
N ALA A 71 6.45 4.69 -9.27
CA ALA A 71 5.22 4.59 -8.47
C ALA A 71 4.07 5.45 -9.03
N LEU A 72 4.27 6.11 -10.17
CA LEU A 72 3.19 6.76 -10.88
C LEU A 72 2.44 5.72 -11.72
N ASP A 73 1.19 5.45 -11.36
CA ASP A 73 0.35 4.51 -12.07
C ASP A 73 -0.08 5.07 -13.43
N ALA A 74 0.13 4.28 -14.50
CA ALA A 74 -0.32 4.63 -15.85
C ALA A 74 -1.82 4.40 -16.03
N ASP A 75 -2.40 3.51 -15.22
CA ASP A 75 -3.82 3.24 -15.13
C ASP A 75 -4.20 2.83 -13.71
N LEU A 76 -5.47 2.99 -13.38
CA LEU A 76 -6.05 2.52 -12.13
C LEU A 76 -7.25 1.63 -12.43
N THR A 77 -7.35 0.51 -11.71
CA THR A 77 -8.48 -0.40 -11.84
C THR A 77 -9.48 -0.18 -10.71
N ALA A 78 -10.69 0.25 -11.04
CA ALA A 78 -11.80 0.44 -10.11
C ALA A 78 -12.81 -0.71 -10.20
N GLY A 79 -13.15 -1.32 -9.07
CA GLY A 79 -14.19 -2.36 -8.97
C GLY A 79 -15.53 -1.78 -8.51
N ILE A 80 -16.61 -2.14 -9.19
CA ILE A 80 -17.98 -1.82 -8.81
C ILE A 80 -18.61 -3.04 -8.17
N PHE A 81 -19.13 -2.89 -6.96
CA PHE A 81 -19.71 -3.98 -6.18
C PHE A 81 -21.19 -3.72 -5.91
N ASP A 82 -21.99 -4.78 -5.94
CA ASP A 82 -23.38 -4.74 -5.53
C ASP A 82 -23.48 -4.47 -4.03
N LYS A 83 -24.27 -3.45 -3.65
CA LYS A 83 -24.34 -2.99 -2.25
C LYS A 83 -24.91 -4.03 -1.29
N ALA A 84 -25.84 -4.87 -1.75
CA ALA A 84 -26.53 -5.82 -0.88
C ALA A 84 -25.75 -7.13 -0.68
N THR A 85 -25.10 -7.60 -1.75
CA THR A 85 -24.44 -8.92 -1.80
C THR A 85 -22.91 -8.84 -1.77
N ASN A 86 -22.33 -7.64 -1.91
CA ASN A 86 -20.90 -7.39 -2.03
C ASN A 86 -20.23 -8.18 -3.18
N ARG A 87 -21.01 -8.54 -4.21
CA ARG A 87 -20.51 -9.21 -5.40
C ARG A 87 -19.94 -8.19 -6.36
N LEU A 88 -18.79 -8.51 -6.98
CA LEU A 88 -18.23 -7.69 -8.05
C LEU A 88 -19.18 -7.71 -9.25
N VAL A 89 -19.62 -6.53 -9.67
CA VAL A 89 -20.53 -6.30 -10.80
C VAL A 89 -19.74 -5.93 -12.05
N ALA A 90 -18.75 -5.05 -11.91
CA ALA A 90 -17.94 -4.59 -13.03
C ALA A 90 -16.55 -4.16 -12.57
N THR A 91 -15.63 -4.12 -13.53
CA THR A 91 -14.28 -3.59 -13.36
C THR A 91 -14.03 -2.56 -14.45
N LEU A 92 -13.59 -1.36 -14.05
CA LEU A 92 -13.30 -0.24 -14.94
C LEU A 92 -11.80 0.06 -14.88
N VAL A 93 -11.18 0.30 -16.04
CA VAL A 93 -9.80 0.81 -16.12
C VAL A 93 -9.87 2.31 -16.38
N LEU A 94 -9.28 3.09 -15.49
CA LEU A 94 -9.16 4.54 -15.57
C LEU A 94 -7.72 4.86 -16.01
N PRO A 95 -7.47 5.16 -17.30
CA PRO A 95 -6.14 5.51 -17.76
C PRO A 95 -5.74 6.89 -17.24
N LEU A 96 -4.44 7.10 -17.03
CA LEU A 96 -3.90 8.43 -16.77
C LEU A 96 -4.12 9.32 -18.00
N THR A 97 -4.98 10.32 -17.86
CA THR A 97 -5.33 11.24 -18.96
C THR A 97 -4.56 12.55 -18.90
N THR A 98 -4.29 13.04 -17.70
CA THR A 98 -3.55 14.28 -17.46
C THR A 98 -2.45 14.04 -16.44
N ASN A 99 -1.37 14.82 -16.55
CA ASN A 99 -0.30 14.84 -15.57
C ASN A 99 0.35 16.23 -15.60
N VAL A 100 -0.16 17.15 -14.80
CA VAL A 100 0.21 18.57 -14.77
C VAL A 100 0.51 19.02 -13.35
N PHE A 101 1.29 20.09 -13.18
CA PHE A 101 1.57 20.61 -11.84
C PHE A 101 0.32 21.25 -11.23
N VAL A 102 0.10 20.96 -9.95
CA VAL A 102 -0.95 21.59 -9.15
C VAL A 102 -0.50 22.99 -8.79
N ASN A 103 -1.31 23.99 -9.12
CA ASN A 103 -1.06 25.36 -8.68
C ASN A 103 -1.63 25.55 -7.27
N TYR A 104 -0.77 25.74 -6.27
CA TYR A 104 -1.20 25.94 -4.89
C TYR A 104 -1.85 27.31 -4.71
N SER A 105 -3.12 27.33 -4.28
CA SER A 105 -3.82 28.58 -3.96
C SER A 105 -3.35 29.21 -2.64
N ASN A 106 -2.83 28.40 -1.71
CA ASN A 106 -2.31 28.88 -0.44
C ASN A 106 -0.80 29.16 -0.55
N PRO A 107 -0.34 30.42 -0.38
CA PRO A 107 1.08 30.76 -0.46
C PRO A 107 1.93 30.06 0.60
N ALA A 108 1.36 29.64 1.73
CA ALA A 108 2.07 28.86 2.73
C ALA A 108 2.44 27.44 2.24
N CYS A 109 1.74 26.94 1.22
CA CYS A 109 2.00 25.64 0.58
C CYS A 109 2.91 25.77 -0.66
N ALA A 110 3.06 26.98 -1.22
CA ALA A 110 3.94 27.26 -2.34
C ALA A 110 5.41 27.42 -1.91
N VAL A 111 5.90 26.47 -1.10
CA VAL A 111 7.29 26.43 -0.63
C VAL A 111 8.11 25.53 -1.55
N GLY A 112 9.38 25.87 -1.80
CA GLY A 112 10.23 25.14 -2.75
C GLY A 112 10.55 23.68 -2.36
N SER A 113 10.18 23.25 -1.15
CA SER A 113 10.30 21.87 -0.69
C SER A 113 9.10 20.98 -1.03
N LEU A 114 8.04 21.53 -1.66
CA LEU A 114 6.84 20.80 -2.05
C LEU A 114 6.52 21.05 -3.53
N SER A 115 6.18 19.99 -4.25
CA SER A 115 5.64 20.08 -5.61
C SER A 115 4.76 18.88 -5.88
N THR A 116 3.53 19.13 -6.38
CA THR A 116 2.53 18.09 -6.61
C THR A 116 2.06 18.11 -8.06
N ARG A 117 1.74 16.94 -8.61
CA ARG A 117 1.16 16.75 -9.95
C ARG A 117 -0.20 16.07 -9.86
N GLN A 118 -1.07 16.29 -10.84
CA GLN A 118 -2.40 15.67 -10.97
C GLN A 118 -2.76 15.36 -12.42
#